data_AF-A0A8T4NEN0-F1
#
_entry.id   AF-A0A8T4NEN0-F1
#
_cell.length_a   1.000
_cell.length_b   1.000
_cell.length_c   1.000
_cell.angle_alpha   90.00
_cell.angle_beta   90.00
_cell.angle_gamma   90.00
#
_symmetry.space_group_name_H-M   'P 1'
#
loop_
_entity.id
_entity.type
_entity.pdbx_description
1 polymer ?
#
loop_
_entity_poly.entity_id
_entity_poly.type
_entity_poly.pdbx_seq_one_letter_code
_entity_poly.pdbx_strand_id
1 'polypeptide(L)'
;MNERVTNAKAMIDGATKDLINAYLETIRQIYETREKQRGHIQEGLERFVAGIEEGKIPHIVLIDDNSSLFSPEKAKEIREAAGLSLRQLSNSIGLTKSALSDYEKGKFPRKATNSRKYLSWLKERGYNPFKI
;
A
#
# COMPACT_ATOMS: atom_id res chain seq x y z
N MET A 1 -14.47 -29.47 48.67
CA MET A 1 -13.68 -28.74 47.64
C MET A 1 -13.83 -27.25 47.92
N ASN A 2 -12.73 -26.50 47.99
CA ASN A 2 -12.68 -25.15 48.57
C ASN A 2 -13.35 -24.12 47.62
N GLU A 3 -14.32 -23.34 48.09
CA GLU A 3 -15.14 -22.41 47.29
C GLU A 3 -14.31 -21.43 46.45
N ARG A 4 -13.17 -20.99 46.99
CA ARG A 4 -12.17 -20.17 46.30
C ARG A 4 -11.61 -20.81 45.02
N VAL A 5 -11.42 -22.12 45.02
CA VAL A 5 -10.89 -22.86 43.86
C VAL A 5 -11.95 -22.94 42.77
N THR A 6 -13.23 -23.10 43.13
CA THR A 6 -14.34 -23.10 42.18
C THR A 6 -14.49 -21.73 41.51
N ASN A 7 -14.43 -20.65 42.28
CA ASN A 7 -14.52 -19.28 41.74
C ASN A 7 -13.33 -18.94 40.83
N ALA A 8 -12.11 -19.31 41.23
CA ALA A 8 -10.92 -19.09 40.41
C ALA A 8 -11.00 -19.82 39.06
N LYS A 9 -11.51 -21.06 39.03
CA LYS A 9 -11.74 -21.80 37.78
C LYS A 9 -12.74 -21.10 36.87
N ALA A 10 -13.89 -20.68 37.42
CA ALA A 10 -14.90 -19.96 36.64
C ALA A 10 -14.37 -18.66 36.02
N MET A 11 -13.51 -17.93 36.75
CA MET A 11 -12.86 -16.72 36.23
C MET A 11 -11.88 -17.01 35.09
N ILE A 12 -11.06 -18.07 35.23
CA ILE A 12 -10.12 -18.49 34.17
C ILE A 12 -10.89 -18.94 32.92
N ASP A 13 -11.96 -19.70 33.09
CA ASP A 13 -12.80 -20.15 31.98
C ASP A 13 -13.47 -18.97 31.26
N GLY A 14 -13.93 -17.96 32.02
CA GLY A 14 -14.46 -16.72 31.47
C GLY A 14 -13.42 -15.96 30.66
N ALA A 15 -12.25 -15.68 31.25
CA ALA A 15 -11.17 -14.97 30.58
C ALA A 15 -10.66 -15.71 29.32
N THR A 16 -10.65 -17.04 29.35
CA THR A 16 -10.27 -17.88 28.20
C THR A 16 -11.29 -17.72 27.06
N LYS A 17 -12.59 -17.73 27.38
CA LYS A 17 -13.65 -17.48 26.38
C LYS A 17 -13.55 -16.09 25.78
N ASP A 18 -13.32 -15.07 26.60
CA ASP A 18 -13.18 -13.70 26.14
C ASP A 18 -12.00 -13.54 25.18
N LEU A 19 -10.86 -14.16 25.51
CA LEU A 19 -9.67 -14.16 24.65
C LEU A 19 -9.95 -14.85 23.30
N ILE A 20 -10.59 -16.02 23.32
CA ILE A 20 -10.96 -16.75 22.09
C ILE A 20 -11.89 -15.90 21.23
N ASN A 21 -12.89 -15.26 21.83
CA ASN A 21 -13.82 -14.39 21.10
C ASN A 21 -13.11 -13.19 20.44
N ALA A 22 -12.15 -12.56 21.15
CA ALA A 22 -11.35 -11.48 20.58
C ALA A 22 -10.51 -11.93 19.37
N TYR A 23 -9.91 -13.13 19.45
CA TYR A 23 -9.19 -13.71 18.31
C TYR A 23 -10.12 -14.01 17.12
N LEU A 24 -11.29 -14.59 17.37
CA LEU A 24 -12.25 -14.88 16.31
C LEU A 24 -12.74 -13.60 15.61
N GLU A 25 -12.97 -12.54 16.36
CA GLU A 25 -13.39 -11.25 15.80
C GLU A 25 -12.29 -10.63 14.93
N THR A 26 -11.04 -10.68 15.39
CA THR A 26 -9.88 -10.24 14.60
C THR A 26 -9.77 -11.01 13.29
N ILE A 27 -9.95 -12.34 13.35
CA ILE A 27 -9.94 -13.18 12.15
C ILE A 27 -11.06 -12.77 11.19
N ARG A 28 -12.30 -12.57 11.68
CA ARG A 28 -13.42 -12.12 10.84
C ARG A 28 -13.12 -10.81 10.13
N GLN A 29 -12.62 -9.81 10.83
CA GLN A 29 -12.27 -8.51 10.26
C GLN A 29 -11.23 -8.65 9.13
N ILE A 30 -10.24 -9.52 9.31
CA ILE A 30 -9.23 -9.81 8.26
C ILE A 30 -9.90 -10.41 7.02
N TYR A 31 -10.81 -11.39 7.21
CA TYR A 31 -11.50 -12.03 6.09
C TYR A 31 -12.47 -11.08 5.38
N GLU A 32 -13.25 -10.27 6.11
CA GLU A 32 -14.13 -9.27 5.52
C GLU A 32 -13.36 -8.23 4.70
N THR A 33 -12.21 -7.78 5.20
CA THR A 33 -11.33 -6.85 4.49
C THR A 33 -10.81 -7.48 3.20
N ARG A 34 -10.39 -8.75 3.25
CA ARG A 34 -9.92 -9.50 2.07
C ARG A 34 -11.03 -9.77 1.07
N GLU A 35 -12.24 -10.04 1.51
CA GLU A 35 -13.38 -10.27 0.62
C GLU A 35 -13.76 -8.98 -0.13
N LYS A 36 -13.75 -7.83 0.56
CA LYS A 36 -13.90 -6.51 -0.09
C LYS A 36 -12.82 -6.25 -1.13
N GLN A 37 -11.55 -6.53 -0.80
CA GLN A 37 -10.44 -6.41 -1.75
C GLN A 37 -10.61 -7.35 -2.94
N ARG A 38 -11.08 -8.58 -2.72
CA ARG A 38 -11.34 -9.56 -3.77
C ARG A 38 -12.43 -9.07 -4.73
N GLY A 39 -13.50 -8.46 -4.22
CA GLY A 39 -14.54 -7.82 -5.04
C GLY A 39 -13.97 -6.75 -5.97
N HIS A 40 -13.13 -5.85 -5.45
CA HIS A 40 -12.48 -4.81 -6.26
C HIS A 40 -11.53 -5.38 -7.33
N ILE A 41 -10.78 -6.43 -7.00
CA ILE A 41 -9.90 -7.12 -7.97
C ILE A 41 -10.74 -7.77 -9.07
N GLN A 42 -11.82 -8.46 -8.70
CA GLN A 42 -12.71 -9.11 -9.65
C GLN A 42 -13.37 -8.09 -10.59
N GLU A 43 -13.92 -7.00 -10.07
CA GLU A 43 -14.52 -5.94 -10.87
C GLU A 43 -13.49 -5.30 -11.83
N GLY A 44 -12.25 -5.09 -11.36
CA GLY A 44 -11.16 -4.60 -12.19
C GLY A 44 -10.81 -5.55 -13.35
N LEU A 45 -10.82 -6.87 -13.09
CA LEU A 45 -10.58 -7.89 -14.11
C LEU A 45 -11.73 -7.98 -15.11
N GLU A 46 -12.99 -7.91 -14.66
CA GLU A 46 -14.16 -7.92 -15.54
C GLU A 46 -14.15 -6.72 -16.50
N ARG A 47 -13.84 -5.51 -15.99
CA ARG A 47 -13.66 -4.31 -16.84
C ARG A 47 -12.51 -4.46 -17.82
N PHE A 48 -11.43 -5.13 -17.41
CA PHE A 48 -10.29 -5.40 -18.29
C PHE A 48 -10.66 -6.34 -19.44
N VAL A 49 -11.34 -7.45 -19.13
CA VAL A 49 -11.81 -8.41 -20.13
C VAL A 49 -12.77 -7.74 -21.12
N ALA A 50 -13.75 -6.98 -20.64
CA ALA A 50 -14.68 -6.25 -21.50
C ALA A 50 -13.97 -5.26 -22.43
N GLY A 51 -12.93 -4.57 -21.94
CA GLY A 51 -12.12 -3.68 -22.77
C GLY A 51 -11.43 -4.41 -23.93
N ILE A 52 -10.82 -5.57 -23.65
CA ILE A 52 -10.15 -6.40 -24.67
C ILE A 52 -11.16 -6.87 -25.73
N GLU A 53 -12.34 -7.32 -25.31
CA GLU A 53 -13.39 -7.78 -26.22
C GLU A 53 -13.88 -6.66 -27.15
N GLU A 54 -13.89 -5.42 -26.68
CA GLU A 54 -14.20 -4.23 -27.48
C GLU A 54 -13.05 -3.76 -28.38
N GLY A 55 -11.92 -4.48 -28.43
CA GLY A 55 -10.74 -4.07 -29.19
C GLY A 55 -10.05 -2.81 -28.64
N LYS A 56 -10.42 -2.37 -27.44
CA LYS A 56 -9.74 -1.31 -26.71
C LYS A 56 -8.66 -2.01 -25.89
N ILE A 57 -7.44 -1.46 -25.85
CA ILE A 57 -6.53 -1.81 -24.76
C ILE A 57 -7.01 -0.95 -23.60
N PRO A 58 -7.78 -1.48 -22.63
CA PRO A 58 -8.08 -0.70 -21.45
C PRO A 58 -6.73 -0.30 -20.86
N HIS A 59 -6.48 1.00 -20.80
CA HIS A 59 -5.44 1.52 -19.94
C HIS A 59 -5.84 1.04 -18.56
N ILE A 60 -5.14 0.03 -18.07
CA ILE A 60 -5.33 -0.54 -16.75
C ILE A 60 -5.11 0.60 -15.74
N VAL A 61 -6.17 1.33 -15.43
CA VAL A 61 -6.31 2.11 -14.21
C VAL A 61 -6.84 1.12 -13.18
N LEU A 62 -6.11 0.02 -12.97
CA LEU A 62 -6.14 -0.63 -11.66
C LEU A 62 -5.54 0.43 -10.77
N ILE A 63 -6.34 1.01 -9.88
CA ILE A 63 -5.99 1.85 -8.72
C ILE A 63 -6.85 3.11 -8.71
N ASP A 64 -7.77 3.19 -7.75
CA ASP A 64 -8.36 4.43 -7.24
C ASP A 64 -7.30 5.52 -7.13
N ASP A 65 -7.66 6.79 -7.37
CA ASP A 65 -6.76 7.95 -7.23
C ASP A 65 -6.07 8.07 -5.84
N ASN A 66 -6.45 7.25 -4.86
CA ASN A 66 -5.83 7.12 -3.53
C ASN A 66 -4.87 5.93 -3.34
N SER A 67 -4.72 5.05 -4.31
CA SER A 67 -3.98 3.78 -4.19
C SER A 67 -2.72 3.78 -5.08
N SER A 68 -2.20 4.96 -5.42
CA SER A 68 -0.95 5.12 -6.16
C SER A 68 0.11 4.18 -5.58
N LEU A 69 0.58 3.21 -6.40
CA LEU A 69 1.78 2.40 -6.13
C LEU A 69 3.03 3.26 -5.89
N PHE A 70 2.90 4.57 -5.94
CA PHE A 70 3.91 5.54 -5.61
C PHE A 70 3.46 6.36 -4.39
N SER A 71 4.21 6.28 -3.29
CA SER A 71 4.06 7.12 -2.10
C SER A 71 5.04 8.29 -2.19
N PRO A 72 4.56 9.53 -2.36
CA PRO A 72 5.39 10.72 -2.40
C PRO A 72 6.20 10.94 -1.11
N GLU A 73 5.60 10.63 0.03
CA GLU A 73 6.20 10.77 1.36
C GLU A 73 7.40 9.83 1.49
N LYS A 74 7.23 8.56 1.11
CA LYS A 74 8.31 7.58 1.15
C LYS A 74 9.44 7.92 0.18
N ALA A 75 9.11 8.45 -0.99
CA ALA A 75 10.10 8.91 -1.95
C ALA A 75 10.94 10.06 -1.38
N LYS A 76 10.28 11.02 -0.72
CA LYS A 76 10.93 12.13 -0.01
C LYS A 76 11.83 11.63 1.12
N GLU A 77 11.36 10.70 1.94
CA GLU A 77 12.15 10.08 3.02
C GLU A 77 13.44 9.44 2.49
N ILE A 78 13.35 8.69 1.38
CA ILE A 78 14.52 8.03 0.77
C ILE A 78 15.53 9.08 0.27
N ARG A 79 15.06 10.19 -0.31
CA ARG A 79 15.93 11.30 -0.72
C ARG A 79 16.63 11.93 0.48
N GLU A 80 15.89 12.19 1.55
CA GLU A 80 16.41 12.85 2.76
C GLU A 80 17.37 11.93 3.52
N ALA A 81 17.08 10.64 3.60
CA ALA A 81 17.99 9.63 4.16
C ALA A 81 19.29 9.51 3.35
N ALA A 82 19.25 9.78 2.04
CA ALA A 82 20.44 9.85 1.20
C ALA A 82 21.22 11.18 1.35
N GLY A 83 20.74 12.13 2.17
CA GLY A 83 21.38 13.43 2.37
C GLY A 83 21.32 14.36 1.16
N LEU A 84 20.42 14.11 0.21
CA LEU A 84 20.34 14.86 -1.04
C LEU A 84 19.26 15.93 -0.99
N SER A 85 19.61 17.15 -1.36
CA SER A 85 18.62 18.16 -1.76
C SER A 85 17.99 17.80 -3.10
N LEU A 86 16.80 18.33 -3.38
CA LEU A 86 16.14 18.19 -4.69
C LEU A 86 17.05 18.64 -5.85
N ARG A 87 17.92 19.64 -5.64
CA ARG A 87 18.85 20.13 -6.66
C ARG A 87 19.99 19.15 -6.92
N GLN A 88 20.53 18.54 -5.87
CA GLN A 88 21.60 17.54 -6.02
C GLN A 88 21.05 16.29 -6.71
N LEU A 89 19.87 15.83 -6.29
CA LEU A 89 19.20 14.71 -6.93
C LEU A 89 18.85 15.02 -8.39
N SER A 90 18.31 16.21 -8.67
CA SER A 90 17.96 16.62 -10.04
C SER A 90 19.16 16.53 -10.98
N ASN A 91 20.32 16.97 -10.50
CA ASN A 91 21.58 16.90 -11.25
C ASN A 91 22.06 15.46 -11.45
N SER A 92 21.91 14.59 -10.44
CA SER A 92 22.42 13.21 -10.53
C SER A 92 21.64 12.33 -11.49
N ILE A 93 20.32 12.51 -11.62
CA ILE A 93 19.47 11.68 -12.48
C ILE A 93 19.02 12.39 -13.78
N GLY A 94 19.45 13.65 -13.98
CA GLY A 94 19.13 14.43 -15.18
C GLY A 94 17.64 14.74 -15.31
N LEU A 95 17.01 15.15 -14.19
CA LEU A 95 15.64 15.66 -14.15
C LEU A 95 15.64 17.12 -13.70
N THR A 96 14.54 17.85 -13.93
CA THR A 96 14.43 19.21 -13.39
C THR A 96 14.02 19.17 -11.92
N LYS A 97 14.49 20.14 -11.13
CA LYS A 97 14.08 20.30 -9.72
C LYS A 97 12.56 20.39 -9.57
N SER A 98 11.89 21.09 -10.50
CA SER A 98 10.43 21.23 -10.49
C SER A 98 9.74 19.87 -10.66
N ALA A 99 10.21 19.05 -11.59
CA ALA A 99 9.64 17.71 -11.79
C ALA A 99 9.76 16.86 -10.52
N LEU A 100 10.92 16.84 -9.86
CA LEU A 100 11.08 16.12 -8.60
C LEU A 100 10.18 16.66 -7.48
N SER A 101 10.05 17.98 -7.39
CA SER A 101 9.13 18.59 -6.43
C SER A 101 7.67 18.21 -6.70
N ASP A 102 7.28 18.08 -7.97
CA ASP A 102 5.92 17.66 -8.34
C ASP A 102 5.70 16.19 -7.96
N TYR A 103 6.71 15.33 -8.17
CA TYR A 103 6.63 13.91 -7.82
C TYR A 103 6.47 13.73 -6.31
N GLU A 104 7.29 14.43 -5.50
CA GLU A 104 7.19 14.40 -4.03
C GLU A 104 5.92 15.10 -3.49
N LYS A 105 5.13 15.75 -4.35
CA LYS A 105 3.80 16.31 -4.02
C LYS A 105 2.64 15.46 -4.56
N GLY A 106 2.92 14.27 -5.09
CA GLY A 106 1.90 13.38 -5.67
C GLY A 106 1.48 13.72 -7.10
N LYS A 107 2.08 14.75 -7.71
CA LYS A 107 1.86 15.08 -9.13
C LYS A 107 2.79 14.23 -9.99
N PHE A 108 2.46 12.96 -10.12
CA PHE A 108 3.23 12.04 -10.93
C PHE A 108 2.97 12.30 -12.43
N PRO A 109 4.02 12.41 -13.27
CA PRO A 109 3.88 12.84 -14.65
C PRO A 109 3.45 11.67 -15.52
N ARG A 110 2.67 11.98 -16.55
CA ARG A 110 2.27 11.00 -17.56
C ARG A 110 3.42 10.53 -18.47
N LYS A 111 4.54 11.26 -18.52
CA LYS A 111 5.70 10.90 -19.36
C LYS A 111 6.55 9.80 -18.72
N ALA A 112 6.39 8.58 -19.22
CA ALA A 112 7.03 7.36 -18.73
C ALA A 112 8.56 7.44 -18.57
N THR A 113 9.26 8.21 -19.42
CA THR A 113 10.74 8.25 -19.40
C THR A 113 11.31 8.92 -18.14
N ASN A 114 10.73 10.03 -17.71
CA ASN A 114 11.24 10.79 -16.56
C ASN A 114 10.86 10.13 -15.23
N SER A 115 9.62 9.65 -15.14
CA SER A 115 9.18 8.88 -13.97
C SER A 115 9.99 7.61 -13.80
N ARG A 116 10.34 6.91 -14.90
CA ARG A 116 11.20 5.71 -14.84
C ARG A 116 12.56 5.99 -14.21
N LYS A 117 13.24 7.08 -14.57
CA LYS A 117 14.54 7.44 -13.97
C LYS A 117 14.44 7.61 -12.46
N TYR A 118 13.42 8.33 -11.99
CA TYR A 118 13.22 8.56 -10.57
C TYR A 118 12.83 7.28 -9.82
N LEU A 119 11.93 6.47 -10.38
CA LEU A 119 11.52 5.19 -9.80
C LEU A 119 12.68 4.19 -9.74
N SER A 120 13.53 4.12 -10.78
CA SER A 120 14.75 3.29 -10.74
C SER A 120 15.67 3.72 -9.62
N TRP A 121 15.93 5.03 -9.49
CA TRP A 121 16.77 5.59 -8.44
C TRP A 121 16.24 5.28 -7.02
N LEU A 122 14.92 5.34 -6.84
CA LEU A 122 14.24 4.97 -5.59
C LEU A 122 14.35 3.48 -5.30
N LYS A 123 14.15 2.63 -6.31
CA LYS A 123 14.22 1.16 -6.19
C LYS A 123 15.61 0.70 -5.77
N GLU A 124 16.66 1.30 -6.34
CA GLU A 124 18.06 1.06 -5.94
C GLU A 124 18.33 1.39 -4.46
N ARG A 125 17.47 2.20 -3.83
CA ARG A 125 17.54 2.61 -2.43
C ARG A 125 16.47 1.97 -1.55
N GLY A 126 15.90 0.85 -2.02
CA GLY A 126 14.99 0.04 -1.23
C GLY A 126 13.54 0.53 -1.23
N TYR A 127 13.16 1.42 -2.15
CA TYR A 127 11.75 1.73 -2.34
C TYR A 127 10.98 0.48 -2.77
N ASN A 128 10.01 0.09 -1.95
CA ASN A 128 9.06 -0.97 -2.27
C ASN A 128 7.66 -0.51 -1.87
N PRO A 129 6.76 -0.29 -2.83
CA PRO A 129 5.42 0.21 -2.55
C PRO A 129 4.49 -0.79 -1.86
N PHE A 130 4.92 -2.05 -1.75
CA PHE A 130 4.17 -3.12 -1.10
C PHE A 130 4.70 -3.48 0.29
N LYS A 131 5.75 -2.79 0.77
CA LYS A 131 6.33 -3.06 2.09
C LYS A 131 5.54 -2.25 3.13
N ILE A 132 4.55 -2.90 3.73
CA ILE A 132 3.78 -2.42 4.89
C ILE A 132 4.67 -2.49 6.13
#